data_AF-A0A965BY01-F1
#
_entry.id   AF-A0A965BY01-F1
#
_cell.length_a   1.000
_cell.length_b   1.000
_cell.length_c   1.000
_cell.angle_alpha   90.00
_cell.angle_beta   90.00
_cell.angle_gamma   90.00
#
_symmetry.space_group_name_H-M   'P 1'
#
loop_
_entity.id
_entity.type
_entity.pdbx_description
1 polymer ?
#
loop_
_entity_poly.entity_id
_entity_poly.type
_entity_poly.pdbx_seq_one_letter_code
_entity_poly.pdbx_strand_id
1 'polypeptide(L)' 'TKPVTLYLPERARLLKERARIEGEVQKVEAKLGSEAFVSRAPVEIVEENRERLASWQAEIARLDAALARIAG' A
#
# COMPACT_ATOMS: atom_id res chain seq x y z
N THR A 1 20.24 -22.66 3.59
CA THR A 1 19.49 -21.48 3.12
C THR A 1 18.98 -21.80 1.72
N LYS A 2 17.71 -21.53 1.38
CA LYS A 2 17.23 -21.75 0.00
C LYS A 2 17.90 -20.71 -0.92
N PRO A 3 18.39 -21.07 -2.11
CA PRO A 3 19.05 -20.12 -2.99
C PRO A 3 18.09 -19.02 -3.44
N VAL A 4 18.58 -17.77 -3.45
CA VAL A 4 17.84 -16.55 -3.84
C VAL A 4 17.13 -16.69 -5.19
N THR A 5 17.70 -17.49 -6.10
CA THR A 5 17.12 -17.78 -7.42
C THR A 5 15.74 -18.44 -7.36
N LEU A 6 15.43 -19.22 -6.32
CA LEU A 6 14.11 -19.85 -6.14
C LEU A 6 13.02 -18.84 -5.77
N TYR A 7 13.39 -17.69 -5.23
CA TYR A 7 12.45 -16.67 -4.77
C TYR A 7 12.18 -15.59 -5.83
N LEU A 8 12.86 -15.58 -6.98
CA LEU A 8 12.65 -14.57 -8.02
C LEU A 8 11.18 -14.44 -8.46
N PRO A 9 10.44 -15.55 -8.72
CA PRO A 9 9.02 -15.44 -9.10
C PRO A 9 8.15 -14.88 -7.98
N GLU A 10 8.42 -15.28 -6.74
CA GLU A 10 7.68 -14.82 -5.56
C GLU A 10 7.95 -13.34 -5.27
N ARG A 11 9.22 -12.94 -5.32
CA ARG A 11 9.64 -11.53 -5.22
C ARG A 11 8.94 -10.67 -6.26
N ALA A 12 8.83 -11.15 -7.50
CA ALA A 12 8.13 -10.42 -8.57
C ALA A 12 6.62 -10.26 -8.27
N ARG A 13 5.96 -11.29 -7.73
CA ARG A 13 4.55 -11.21 -7.31
C ARG A 13 4.34 -10.21 -6.17
N LEU A 14 5.17 -10.29 -5.14
CA LEU A 14 5.12 -9.37 -4.00
C LEU A 14 5.35 -7.92 -4.41
N LEU A 15 6.32 -7.65 -5.28
CA LEU A 15 6.57 -6.30 -5.82
C LEU A 15 5.40 -5.78 -6.66
N LYS A 16 4.80 -6.64 -7.49
CA LYS A 16 3.63 -6.27 -8.29
C LYS A 16 2.45 -5.89 -7.40
N GLU A 17 2.22 -6.67 -6.36
CA GLU A 17 1.13 -6.39 -5.41
C GLU A 17 1.39 -5.11 -4.61
N ARG A 18 2.62 -4.92 -4.13
CA ARG A 18 3.03 -3.68 -3.46
C ARG A 18 2.77 -2.46 -4.36
N ALA A 19 3.20 -2.51 -5.61
CA ALA A 19 3.02 -1.41 -6.57
C ALA A 19 1.53 -1.12 -6.86
N ARG A 20 0.69 -2.17 -6.90
CA ARG A 20 -0.76 -2.02 -7.07
C ARG A 20 -1.36 -1.24 -5.89
N ILE A 21 -1.01 -1.60 -4.66
CA ILE A 21 -1.53 -0.96 -3.44
C ILE A 21 -0.98 0.47 -3.31
N GLU A 22 0.30 0.68 -3.63
CA GLU A 22 0.94 2.00 -3.63
C GLU A 22 0.22 2.98 -4.58
N GLY A 23 -0.24 2.49 -5.75
CA GLY A 23 -1.09 3.28 -6.64
C GLY A 23 -2.44 3.69 -6.04
N GLU A 24 -3.05 2.85 -5.19
CA GLU A 24 -4.30 3.19 -4.49
C GLU A 24 -4.07 4.17 -3.33
N VAL A 25 -2.96 4.00 -2.59
CA VAL A 25 -2.51 4.92 -1.54
C VAL A 25 -2.34 6.33 -2.10
N GLN A 26 -1.58 6.49 -3.20
CA GLN A 26 -1.34 7.79 -3.83
C GLN A 26 -2.64 8.51 -4.22
N LYS A 27 -3.63 7.76 -4.76
CA LYS A 27 -4.93 8.34 -5.12
C LYS A 27 -5.71 8.84 -3.91
N VAL A 28 -5.68 8.11 -2.79
CA VAL A 28 -6.40 8.51 -1.58
C VAL A 28 -5.68 9.63 -0.83
N GLU A 29 -4.35 9.60 -0.77
CA GLU A 29 -3.55 10.71 -0.25
C GLU A 29 -3.80 12.00 -1.02
N ALA A 30 -3.88 11.93 -2.36
CA ALA A 30 -4.22 13.10 -3.17
C ALA A 30 -5.62 13.66 -2.86
N LYS A 31 -6.62 12.79 -2.58
CA LYS A 31 -7.95 13.23 -2.16
C LYS A 31 -7.91 13.88 -0.77
N LEU A 32 -7.28 13.23 0.20
CA LEU A 32 -7.22 13.71 1.58
C LEU A 32 -6.33 14.94 1.76
N GLY A 33 -5.35 15.16 0.89
CA GLY A 33 -4.55 16.40 0.84
C GLY A 33 -5.25 17.57 0.15
N SER A 34 -6.38 17.34 -0.53
CA SER A 34 -7.16 18.40 -1.16
C SER A 34 -8.13 19.02 -0.16
N GLU A 35 -7.88 20.26 0.24
CA GLU A 35 -8.76 21.04 1.13
C GLU A 35 -10.19 21.14 0.58
N ALA A 36 -10.35 21.28 -0.74
CA ALA A 36 -11.65 21.31 -1.38
C ALA A 36 -12.44 20.00 -1.23
N PHE A 37 -11.75 18.85 -1.19
CA PHE A 37 -12.39 17.57 -0.91
C PHE A 37 -12.74 17.44 0.57
N VAL A 38 -11.78 17.69 1.47
CA VAL A 38 -11.96 17.53 2.92
C VAL A 38 -13.03 18.45 3.48
N SER A 39 -13.14 19.69 2.96
CA SER A 39 -14.14 20.66 3.43
C SER A 39 -15.57 20.41 2.89
N ARG A 40 -15.71 19.67 1.78
CA ARG A 40 -17.00 19.50 1.09
C ARG A 40 -17.55 18.09 1.12
N ALA A 41 -16.69 17.09 1.30
CA ALA A 41 -17.12 15.70 1.40
C ALA A 41 -17.80 15.44 2.75
N PRO A 42 -18.77 14.50 2.81
CA PRO A 42 -19.32 14.04 4.10
C PRO A 42 -18.21 13.50 4.99
N VAL A 43 -18.33 13.73 6.31
CA VAL A 43 -17.33 13.33 7.30
C VAL A 43 -17.08 11.82 7.22
N GLU A 44 -18.13 11.03 7.05
CA GLU A 44 -18.07 9.58 6.94
C GLU A 44 -17.21 9.13 5.75
N ILE A 45 -17.28 9.86 4.64
CA ILE A 45 -16.47 9.57 3.44
C ILE A 45 -15.00 9.94 3.68
N VAL A 46 -14.72 11.04 4.38
CA VAL A 46 -13.35 11.43 4.73
C VAL A 46 -12.73 10.39 5.67
N GLU A 47 -13.47 9.96 6.70
CA GLU A 47 -13.02 8.93 7.63
C GLU A 47 -12.82 7.57 6.95
N GLU A 48 -13.73 7.12 6.08
CA GLU A 48 -13.56 5.88 5.32
C GLU A 48 -12.27 5.92 4.47
N ASN A 49 -11.96 7.06 3.85
CA ASN A 49 -10.71 7.22 3.11
C ASN A 49 -9.48 7.17 4.01
N ARG A 50 -9.53 7.74 5.23
CA ARG A 50 -8.44 7.68 6.22
C ARG A 50 -8.23 6.26 6.72
N GLU A 51 -9.28 5.53 7.05
CA GLU A 51 -9.22 4.13 7.49
C GLU A 51 -8.66 3.22 6.38
N ARG A 52 -9.11 3.45 5.14
CA ARG A 52 -8.62 2.70 3.98
C ARG A 52 -7.15 3.00 3.70
N LEU A 53 -6.74 4.26 3.81
CA LEU A 53 -5.33 4.66 3.70
C LEU A 53 -4.47 3.93 4.74
N ALA A 54 -4.86 3.96 6.01
CA ALA A 54 -4.15 3.28 7.09
C ALA A 54 -4.05 1.76 6.86
N SER A 55 -5.14 1.14 6.37
CA SER A 55 -5.18 -0.29 6.06
C SER A 55 -4.20 -0.67 4.95
N TRP A 56 -4.14 0.12 3.88
CA TRP A 56 -3.20 -0.11 2.78
C TRP A 56 -1.75 0.17 3.16
N GLN A 57 -1.48 1.20 3.96
CA GLN A 57 -0.14 1.46 4.50
C GLN A 57 0.35 0.29 5.35
N ALA A 58 -0.52 -0.30 6.18
CA ALA A 58 -0.21 -1.51 6.94
C ALA A 58 0.05 -2.72 6.04
N GLU A 59 -0.68 -2.85 4.92
CA GLU A 59 -0.47 -3.92 3.94
C GLU A 59 0.86 -3.79 3.20
N ILE A 60 1.23 -2.58 2.76
CA ILE A 60 2.55 -2.29 2.18
C ILE A 60 3.65 -2.66 3.17
N ALA A 61 3.53 -2.28 4.44
CA ALA A 61 4.52 -2.64 5.46
C ALA A 61 4.70 -4.16 5.62
N ARG A 62 3.59 -4.93 5.55
CA ARG A 62 3.65 -6.41 5.56
C ARG A 62 4.36 -6.97 4.33
N LEU A 63 4.09 -6.43 3.15
CA LEU A 63 4.74 -6.84 1.90
C LEU A 63 6.24 -6.51 1.90
N ASP A 64 6.62 -5.34 2.41
CA ASP A 64 8.02 -4.92 2.54
C ASP A 64 8.78 -5.82 3.51
N ALA A 65 8.17 -6.20 4.64
CA ALA A 65 8.76 -7.19 5.55
C ALA A 65 8.92 -8.58 4.90
N ALA A 66 7.95 -9.02 4.11
CA ALA A 66 8.04 -10.28 3.37
C ALA A 66 9.15 -10.25 2.31
N LEU A 67 9.27 -9.14 1.57
CA LEU A 67 10.33 -8.92 0.58
C LEU A 67 11.72 -8.92 1.23
N ALA A 68 11.88 -8.27 2.39
CA ALA A 68 13.14 -8.25 3.13
C ALA A 68 13.57 -9.66 3.57
N ARG A 69 12.63 -10.48 4.04
CA ARG A 69 12.89 -11.86 4.49
C ARG A 69 13.38 -12.79 3.39
N ILE A 70 13.03 -12.54 2.13
CA ILE A 70 13.43 -13.37 0.98
C ILE A 70 14.58 -12.77 0.16
N ALA A 71 15.05 -11.57 0.52
CA ALA A 71 16.18 -10.92 -0.10
C ALA A 71 17.54 -11.35 0.51
N GLY A 72 17.53 -11.85 1.75
CA GLY A 72 18.69 -12.46 2.42
C GLY A 72 18.71 -13.98 2.28
#